data_AF-A0A4Z0Q9Z5-F1
#
_entry.id   AF-A0A4Z0Q9Z5-F1
#
_cell.length_a   1.000
_cell.length_b   1.000
_cell.length_c   1.000
_cell.angle_alpha   90.00
_cell.angle_beta   90.00
_cell.angle_gamma   90.00
#
_symmetry.space_group_name_H-M   'P 1'
#
loop_
_entity.id
_entity.type
_entity.pdbx_description
1 polymer ?
#
loop_
_entity_poly.entity_id
_entity_poly.type
_entity_poly.pdbx_seq_one_letter_code
_entity_poly.pdbx_strand_id
1 'polypeptide(L)'
;MSFSVEVLAGIAIELQRGIGHQDRFQRLITTLRQVLACDASALLRYESRQFIPLAIDGLAQDVLGRRFTLEGHPRLEAIARAGDVVRFPADSDVPDPEAG
;
A
#
# COMPACT_ATOMS: atom_id res chain seq x y z
N MET A 1 -4.34 11.12 -18.12
CA MET A 1 -5.06 11.84 -17.04
C MET A 1 -4.12 12.86 -16.44
N SER A 2 -4.42 14.15 -16.56
CA SER A 2 -3.61 15.22 -15.95
C SER A 2 -4.10 15.47 -14.53
N PHE A 3 -3.23 15.31 -13.53
CA PHE A 3 -3.54 15.69 -12.16
C PHE A 3 -3.68 17.22 -12.07
N SER A 4 -4.82 17.72 -11.59
CA SER A 4 -5.01 19.16 -11.34
C SER A 4 -4.09 19.62 -10.21
N VAL A 5 -3.57 20.84 -10.31
CA VAL A 5 -2.76 21.49 -9.27
C VAL A 5 -3.49 21.54 -7.93
N GLU A 6 -4.82 21.60 -7.94
CA GLU A 6 -5.66 21.57 -6.74
C GLU A 6 -5.59 20.23 -6.00
N VAL A 7 -5.48 19.12 -6.73
CA VAL A 7 -5.34 17.78 -6.14
C VAL A 7 -3.98 17.64 -5.47
N LEU A 8 -2.92 18.12 -6.13
CA LEU A 8 -1.57 18.11 -5.56
C LEU A 8 -1.46 19.03 -4.35
N ALA A 9 -2.10 20.20 -4.38
CA ALA A 9 -2.15 21.13 -3.26
C ALA A 9 -2.94 20.55 -2.07
N GLY A 10 -4.05 19.84 -2.34
CA GLY A 10 -4.81 19.13 -1.31
C GLY A 10 -3.97 18.07 -0.61
N ILE A 11 -3.21 17.26 -1.36
CA ILE A 11 -2.29 16.26 -0.80
C ILE A 11 -1.23 16.93 0.08
N ALA A 12 -0.60 18.00 -0.41
CA ALA A 12 0.45 18.69 0.35
C ALA A 12 -0.06 19.28 1.66
N ILE A 13 -1.24 19.90 1.65
CA ILE A 13 -1.89 20.45 2.84
C ILE A 13 -2.26 19.34 3.84
N GLU A 14 -2.79 18.22 3.37
CA GLU A 14 -3.15 17.09 4.21
C GLU A 14 -1.95 16.39 4.85
N LEU A 15 -0.81 16.33 4.15
CA LEU A 15 0.46 15.86 4.70
C LEU A 15 1.01 16.79 5.79
N GLN A 16 0.77 18.10 5.67
CA GLN A 16 1.25 19.12 6.61
C GLN A 16 0.37 19.24 7.88
N ARG A 17 -0.91 18.87 7.80
CA ARG A 17 -1.92 19.05 8.87
C ARG A 17 -2.00 17.92 9.91
N GLY A 18 -1.28 16.81 9.74
CA GLY A 18 -1.46 15.57 10.54
C GLY A 18 -0.43 15.33 11.64
N ILE A 19 -0.91 15.30 12.88
CA ILE A 19 -0.27 14.94 14.14
C ILE A 19 0.10 13.44 14.11
N GLY A 20 1.34 13.06 14.47
CA GLY A 20 1.79 11.66 14.53
C GLY A 20 2.14 10.99 13.18
N HIS A 21 3.12 10.07 13.19
CA HIS A 21 3.55 9.36 11.98
C HIS A 21 2.45 8.49 11.35
N GLN A 22 1.55 7.94 12.16
CA GLN A 22 0.52 6.99 11.75
C GLN A 22 -0.58 7.65 10.90
N ASP A 23 -1.00 8.87 11.25
CA ASP A 23 -2.02 9.62 10.52
C ASP A 23 -1.55 10.02 9.11
N ARG A 24 -0.25 10.26 8.92
CA ARG A 24 0.32 10.60 7.61
C ARG A 24 0.25 9.44 6.63
N PHE A 25 0.61 8.24 7.08
CA PHE A 25 0.54 7.06 6.22
C PHE A 25 -0.88 6.70 5.85
N GLN A 26 -1.82 6.80 6.81
CA GLN A 26 -3.23 6.56 6.55
C GLN A 26 -3.80 7.52 5.51
N ARG A 27 -3.52 8.82 5.63
CA ARG A 27 -3.97 9.82 4.64
C ARG A 27 -3.41 9.52 3.25
N LEU A 28 -2.12 9.21 3.16
CA LEU A 28 -1.46 8.91 1.89
C LEU A 28 -2.15 7.76 1.15
N ILE A 29 -2.36 6.63 1.82
CA ILE A 29 -2.94 5.46 1.17
C ILE A 29 -4.41 5.67 0.80
N THR A 30 -5.16 6.42 1.61
CA THR A 30 -6.56 6.74 1.30
C THR A 30 -6.65 7.61 0.06
N THR A 31 -5.77 8.61 -0.09
CA THR A 31 -5.71 9.39 -1.32
C THR A 31 -5.29 8.54 -2.53
N LEU A 32 -4.30 7.66 -2.37
CA LEU A 32 -3.88 6.76 -3.46
C LEU A 32 -5.01 5.85 -3.91
N ARG A 33 -5.78 5.27 -2.98
CA ARG A 33 -6.93 4.42 -3.30
C ARG A 33 -7.97 5.17 -4.13
N GLN A 34 -8.31 6.40 -3.74
CA GLN A 34 -9.27 7.25 -4.45
C GLN A 34 -8.79 7.60 -5.86
N VAL A 35 -7.51 7.95 -5.99
CA VAL A 35 -6.89 8.34 -7.27
C VAL A 35 -6.78 7.15 -8.24
N LEU A 36 -6.39 5.98 -7.73
CA LEU A 36 -6.21 4.77 -8.53
C LEU A 36 -7.51 3.99 -8.75
N ALA A 37 -8.60 4.41 -8.09
CA ALA A 37 -9.90 3.75 -8.11
C ALA A 37 -9.80 2.23 -7.83
N CYS A 38 -9.03 1.87 -6.81
CA CYS A 38 -8.85 0.47 -6.39
C CYS A 38 -9.66 0.12 -5.15
N ASP A 39 -9.96 -1.17 -4.98
CA ASP A 39 -10.76 -1.66 -3.86
C ASP A 39 -9.99 -1.68 -2.54
N ALA A 40 -8.66 -1.77 -2.60
CA ALA A 40 -7.80 -1.80 -1.43
C ALA A 40 -6.41 -1.21 -1.72
N SER A 41 -5.76 -0.69 -0.68
CA SER A 41 -4.38 -0.24 -0.71
C SER A 41 -3.71 -0.49 0.63
N ALA A 42 -2.41 -0.79 0.60
CA ALA A 42 -1.60 -1.02 1.80
C ALA A 42 -0.23 -0.37 1.65
N LEU A 43 0.27 0.22 2.72
CA LEU A 43 1.66 0.64 2.85
C LEU A 43 2.39 -0.37 3.72
N LEU A 44 3.43 -0.99 3.15
CA LEU A 44 4.23 -2.01 3.83
C LEU A 44 5.67 -1.52 3.97
N ARG A 45 6.27 -1.69 5.15
CA ARG A 45 7.72 -1.53 5.35
C ARG A 45 8.41 -2.87 5.15
N TYR A 46 9.41 -2.90 4.30
CA TYR A 46 10.30 -4.06 4.19
C TYR A 46 11.41 -3.98 5.23
N GLU A 47 11.49 -4.96 6.11
CA GLU A 47 12.50 -5.05 7.17
C GLU A 47 12.79 -6.52 7.47
N SER A 48 14.07 -6.89 7.60
CA SER A 48 14.48 -8.26 7.98
C SER A 48 13.81 -9.38 7.16
N ARG A 49 13.67 -9.18 5.84
CA ARG A 49 13.01 -10.11 4.90
C ARG A 49 11.51 -10.32 5.15
N GLN A 50 10.86 -9.34 5.75
CA GLN A 50 9.42 -9.33 6.01
C GLN A 50 8.80 -8.00 5.60
N PHE A 51 7.54 -8.03 5.21
CA PHE A 51 6.71 -6.85 5.02
C PHE A 51 5.83 -6.63 6.25
N ILE A 52 5.94 -5.44 6.84
CA ILE A 52 5.21 -4.99 8.01
C ILE A 52 4.21 -3.92 7.57
N PRO A 53 2.89 -4.14 7.71
CA PRO A 53 1.90 -3.12 7.40
C PRO A 53 2.03 -1.91 8.31
N LEU A 54 2.07 -0.73 7.68
CA LEU A 54 2.11 0.58 8.36
C LEU A 54 0.78 1.31 8.27
N ALA A 55 0.03 1.09 7.19
CA ALA A 55 -1.30 1.63 6.96
C ALA A 55 -2.04 0.75 5.94
N ILE A 56 -3.37 0.66 6.08
CA ILE A 56 -4.25 -0.05 5.15
C ILE A 56 -5.54 0.74 4.90
N ASP A 57 -6.12 0.61 3.71
CA ASP A 57 -7.43 1.18 3.37
C ASP A 57 -8.12 0.21 2.41
N GLY A 58 -9.30 -0.28 2.80
CA GLY A 58 -10.04 -1.29 2.05
C GLY A 58 -9.66 -2.74 2.34
N LEU A 59 -8.74 -2.97 3.28
CA LEU A 59 -8.40 -4.30 3.81
C LEU A 59 -8.99 -4.52 5.20
N ALA A 60 -9.03 -5.78 5.63
CA ALA A 60 -9.44 -6.15 6.99
C ALA A 60 -8.45 -5.61 8.04
N GLN A 61 -8.94 -5.19 9.21
CA GLN A 61 -8.11 -4.52 10.21
C GLN A 61 -7.03 -5.42 10.84
N ASP A 62 -7.25 -6.74 10.83
CA ASP A 62 -6.30 -7.74 11.30
C ASP A 62 -4.98 -7.73 10.50
N VAL A 63 -5.02 -7.26 9.25
CA VAL A 63 -3.83 -7.08 8.40
C VAL A 63 -2.77 -6.22 9.10
N LEU A 64 -3.14 -5.16 9.83
CA LEU A 64 -2.17 -4.32 10.55
C LEU A 64 -1.38 -5.08 11.64
N GLY A 65 -1.92 -6.18 12.16
CA GLY A 65 -1.24 -7.04 13.13
C GLY A 65 -0.35 -8.12 12.50
N ARG A 66 -0.46 -8.33 11.18
CA ARG A 66 0.27 -9.39 10.46
C ARG A 66 1.68 -8.96 10.10
N ARG A 67 2.53 -9.96 9.87
CA ARG A 67 3.85 -9.81 9.25
C ARG A 67 3.92 -10.81 8.12
N PHE A 68 4.29 -10.35 6.93
CA PHE A 68 4.34 -11.19 5.75
C PHE A 68 5.80 -11.52 5.43
N THR A 69 6.18 -12.79 5.60
CA THR A 69 7.49 -13.29 5.15
C THR A 69 7.53 -13.36 3.62
N LEU A 70 8.70 -13.22 3.00
CA LEU A 70 8.80 -13.48 1.56
C LEU A 70 8.47 -14.95 1.23
N GLU A 71 8.89 -15.86 2.10
CA GLU A 71 8.55 -17.26 2.03
C GLU A 71 7.04 -17.42 2.30
N GLY A 72 6.29 -17.84 1.29
CA GLY A 72 4.84 -18.03 1.35
C GLY A 72 4.01 -16.99 0.59
N HIS A 73 4.61 -15.89 0.12
CA HIS A 73 3.89 -14.83 -0.58
C HIS A 73 4.57 -14.46 -1.91
N PRO A 74 4.26 -15.17 -3.02
CA PRO A 74 5.00 -15.01 -4.28
C PRO A 74 4.88 -13.60 -4.88
N ARG A 75 3.75 -12.90 -4.69
CA ARG A 75 3.60 -11.50 -5.12
C ARG A 75 4.51 -10.56 -4.34
N LEU A 76 4.60 -10.74 -3.02
CA LEU A 76 5.50 -9.94 -2.18
C LEU A 76 6.96 -10.22 -2.50
N GLU A 77 7.30 -11.49 -2.78
CA GLU A 77 8.64 -11.85 -3.25
C GLU A 77 9.00 -11.19 -4.57
N ALA A 78 8.09 -11.18 -5.55
CA ALA A 78 8.29 -10.49 -6.81
C ALA A 78 8.48 -8.97 -6.63
N ILE A 79 7.69 -8.33 -5.76
CA ILE A 79 7.84 -6.91 -5.41
C ILE A 79 9.20 -6.64 -4.77
N ALA A 80 9.61 -7.45 -3.79
CA ALA A 80 10.89 -7.29 -3.10
C ALA A 80 12.10 -7.46 -4.04
N ARG A 81 11.97 -8.32 -5.07
CA ARG A 81 13.06 -8.61 -6.01
C ARG A 81 13.14 -7.60 -7.16
N ALA A 82 12.03 -7.02 -7.60
CA ALA A 82 11.99 -6.15 -8.77
C ALA A 82 12.79 -4.86 -8.58
N GLY A 83 12.76 -4.27 -7.38
CA GLY A 83 13.42 -2.99 -7.08
C GLY A 83 12.81 -1.78 -7.80
N ASP A 84 11.71 -1.98 -8.52
CA ASP A 84 10.94 -0.98 -9.27
C ASP A 84 9.44 -1.34 -9.23
N VAL A 85 8.58 -0.54 -9.84
CA VAL A 85 7.13 -0.73 -9.89
C VAL A 85 6.78 -2.08 -10.51
N VAL A 86 6.04 -2.90 -9.75
CA VAL A 86 5.51 -4.19 -10.22
C VAL A 86 4.01 -4.07 -10.46
N ARG A 87 3.56 -4.49 -11.64
CA ARG A 87 2.14 -4.63 -11.97
C ARG A 87 1.83 -6.09 -12.28
N PHE A 88 0.93 -6.69 -11.51
CA PHE A 88 0.39 -8.01 -11.82
C PHE A 88 -0.81 -7.89 -12.78
N PRO A 89 -0.97 -8.82 -13.73
CA PRO A 89 -2.19 -8.93 -14.53
C PRO A 89 -3.42 -9.17 -13.65
N ALA A 90 -4.59 -8.70 -14.09
CA ALA A 90 -5.84 -8.89 -13.35
C ALA A 90 -6.26 -10.37 -13.27
N ASP A 91 -5.80 -11.17 -14.24
CA ASP A 91 -5.97 -12.61 -14.39
C ASP A 91 -4.73 -13.39 -13.88
N SER A 92 -3.90 -12.78 -13.04
CA SER A 92 -2.71 -13.45 -12.49
C SER A 92 -3.09 -14.65 -11.61
N ASP A 93 -2.63 -15.83 -12.02
CA ASP A 93 -2.73 -17.09 -11.25
C ASP A 93 -1.93 -17.07 -9.93
N VAL A 94 -1.13 -16.02 -9.70
CA VAL A 94 -0.35 -15.88 -8.47
C VAL A 94 -1.30 -15.47 -7.33
N PRO A 95 -1.37 -16.23 -6.22
CA PRO A 95 -2.25 -15.93 -5.09
C PRO A 95 -1.92 -14.58 -4.46
N ASP A 96 -2.96 -13.90 -3.97
CA ASP A 96 -2.85 -12.59 -3.33
C ASP A 96 -2.25 -12.72 -1.91
N PRO A 97 -1.49 -11.73 -1.40
CA PRO A 97 -0.84 -11.82 -0.10
C PRO A 97 -1.80 -12.05 1.07
N GLU A 98 -3.04 -11.55 0.95
CA GLU A 98 -4.08 -11.68 1.97
C GLU A 98 -4.85 -13.01 1.91
N ALA A 99 -4.66 -13.80 0.86
CA ALA A 99 -5.29 -15.12 0.71
C ALA A 99 -4.50 -16.18 1.49
N GLY A 100 -4.54 -16.08 2.82
CA GLY A 100 -3.96 -17.04 3.75
C GLY A 100 -4.63 -16.95 5.10
#